data_AF-A0A0W0W8W1-F1
#
_entry.id   AF-A0A0W0W8W1-F1
#
_cell.length_a   1.000
_cell.length_b   1.000
_cell.length_c   1.000
_cell.angle_alpha   90.00
_cell.angle_beta   90.00
_cell.angle_gamma   90.00
#
_symmetry.space_group_name_H-M   'P 1'
#
loop_
_entity.id
_entity.type
_entity.pdbx_description
1 polymer ?
#
loop_
_entity_poly.entity_id
_entity_poly.type
_entity_poly.pdbx_seq_one_letter_code
_entity_poly.pdbx_strand_id
1 'polypeptide(L)'
;MTTVIMDEIHNGTSEKPGMQLARVREKKGYSQEYVAGKLHLRVRIIELLEADDYDQMPEPVFIKGYIRAYAKLLGVPVDPLLEIFNSMHSTERKLEKALWQSKRESNKGERTVRILTGLIAVAAVVAVGIWWQKNKDSTQIFSAKNAPVVAEQASKTEAEIRLTDLSKMRSMLTPNNSQITPLETKGG
;
A
#
# COMPACT_ATOMS: atom_id res chain seq x y z
N MET A 1 -58.11 47.95 25.19
CA MET A 1 -58.06 46.47 25.16
C MET A 1 -58.40 46.09 23.72
N THR A 2 -57.50 45.66 22.86
CA THR A 2 -56.39 44.71 23.06
C THR A 2 -55.27 45.12 22.11
N THR A 3 -54.11 45.45 22.67
CA THR A 3 -52.89 45.73 21.92
C THR A 3 -52.50 44.47 21.16
N VAL A 4 -52.48 44.59 19.84
CA VAL A 4 -51.97 43.61 18.89
C VAL A 4 -50.47 43.44 19.18
N ILE A 5 -50.14 42.44 20.00
CA ILE A 5 -48.79 41.90 20.13
C ILE A 5 -48.57 41.07 18.87
N MET A 6 -48.07 41.71 17.81
CA MET A 6 -47.75 41.02 16.55
C MET A 6 -46.38 41.37 16.00
N ASP A 7 -45.47 41.86 16.84
CA ASP A 7 -44.11 42.17 16.43
C ASP A 7 -43.12 41.89 17.57
N GLU A 8 -42.82 40.62 17.83
CA GLU A 8 -41.63 40.28 18.64
C GLU A 8 -41.17 38.82 18.48
N ILE A 9 -40.90 38.35 17.26
CA ILE A 9 -39.90 37.27 17.06
C ILE A 9 -39.16 37.53 15.73
N HIS A 10 -38.21 38.46 15.75
CA HIS A 10 -37.04 38.41 14.86
C HIS A 10 -35.80 38.51 15.75
N ASN A 11 -35.62 37.49 16.59
CA ASN A 11 -34.35 37.30 17.30
C ASN A 11 -33.43 36.47 16.40
N GLY A 12 -32.22 36.96 16.15
CA GLY A 12 -31.23 36.47 15.18
C GLY A 12 -30.59 35.11 15.50
N THR A 13 -31.36 34.14 15.96
CA THR A 13 -30.98 32.73 15.96
C THR A 13 -31.54 32.11 14.69
N SER A 14 -30.67 31.80 13.73
CA SER A 14 -31.06 31.01 12.55
C SER A 14 -31.67 29.70 13.05
N GLU A 15 -32.99 29.58 12.93
CA GLU A 15 -33.73 28.41 13.37
C GLU A 15 -33.19 27.18 12.65
N LYS A 16 -33.00 26.07 13.39
CA LYS A 16 -32.45 24.87 12.78
C LYS A 16 -33.41 24.33 11.70
N PRO A 17 -32.88 23.71 10.61
CA PRO A 17 -33.69 23.31 9.47
C PRO A 17 -34.83 22.35 9.83
N GLY A 18 -34.56 21.41 10.75
CA GLY A 18 -35.54 20.43 11.22
C GLY A 18 -36.74 21.06 11.88
N MET A 19 -36.50 21.90 12.90
CA MET A 19 -37.56 22.63 13.60
C MET A 19 -38.38 23.51 12.67
N GLN A 20 -37.73 24.18 11.70
CA GLN A 20 -38.44 25.01 10.72
C GLN A 20 -39.40 24.17 9.87
N LEU A 21 -38.97 22.99 9.41
CA LEU A 21 -39.81 22.06 8.65
C LEU A 21 -40.97 21.53 9.50
N ALA A 22 -40.72 21.15 10.77
CA ALA A 22 -41.75 20.69 11.70
C ALA A 22 -42.85 21.75 11.90
N ARG A 23 -42.46 23.00 12.15
CA ARG A 23 -43.39 24.12 12.31
C ARG A 23 -44.27 24.30 11.08
N VAL A 24 -43.71 24.20 9.88
CA VAL A 24 -44.48 24.35 8.64
C VAL A 24 -45.40 23.15 8.41
N ARG A 25 -44.95 21.92 8.71
CA ARG A 25 -45.80 20.71 8.68
C ARG A 25 -47.02 20.88 9.57
N GLU A 26 -46.82 21.31 10.81
CA GLU A 26 -47.89 21.51 11.80
C GLU A 26 -48.85 22.61 11.37
N LYS A 27 -48.35 23.72 10.82
CA LYS A 27 -49.20 24.78 10.23
C LYS A 27 -50.07 24.29 9.08
N LYS A 28 -49.62 23.26 8.34
CA LYS A 28 -50.41 22.61 7.28
C LYS A 28 -51.33 21.50 7.79
N GLY A 29 -51.26 21.14 9.06
CA GLY A 29 -52.05 20.05 9.65
C GLY A 29 -51.61 18.66 9.17
N TYR A 30 -50.38 18.50 8.70
CA TYR A 30 -49.86 17.20 8.25
C TYR A 30 -49.30 16.42 9.44
N SER A 31 -49.60 15.12 9.49
CA SER A 31 -48.94 14.21 10.45
C SER A 31 -47.56 13.80 9.94
N GLN A 32 -46.68 13.35 10.84
CA GLN A 32 -45.36 12.85 10.45
C GLN A 32 -45.47 11.60 9.56
N GLU A 33 -46.46 10.74 9.81
CA GLU A 33 -46.75 9.55 9.01
C GLU A 33 -47.20 9.90 7.59
N TYR A 34 -48.02 10.96 7.45
CA TYR A 34 -48.45 11.44 6.13
C TYR A 34 -47.25 11.91 5.30
N VAL A 35 -46.37 12.71 5.90
CA VAL A 35 -45.14 13.17 5.24
C VAL A 35 -44.24 11.99 4.90
N ALA A 36 -44.01 11.09 5.86
CA ALA A 36 -43.19 9.89 5.67
C ALA A 36 -43.71 9.05 4.49
N GLY A 37 -45.02 8.83 4.42
CA GLY A 37 -45.68 8.13 3.32
C GLY A 37 -45.51 8.83 1.98
N LYS A 38 -45.67 10.16 1.92
CA LYS A 38 -45.47 10.92 0.67
C LYS A 38 -44.03 10.91 0.17
N LEU A 39 -43.07 10.92 1.09
CA LEU A 39 -41.64 10.90 0.77
C LEU A 39 -41.07 9.49 0.61
N HIS A 40 -41.88 8.44 0.86
CA HIS A 40 -41.43 7.04 0.90
C HIS A 40 -40.27 6.82 1.89
N LEU A 41 -40.34 7.50 3.04
CA LEU A 41 -39.37 7.40 4.12
C LEU A 41 -40.00 6.70 5.33
N ARG A 42 -39.16 6.17 6.22
CA ARG A 42 -39.62 5.70 7.53
C ARG A 42 -40.00 6.89 8.39
N VAL A 43 -41.04 6.77 9.21
CA VAL A 43 -41.49 7.82 10.15
C VAL A 43 -40.33 8.28 11.05
N ARG A 44 -39.51 7.34 11.52
CA ARG A 44 -38.29 7.63 12.29
C ARG A 44 -37.34 8.62 11.63
N ILE A 45 -37.22 8.61 10.30
CA ILE A 45 -36.37 9.58 9.59
C ILE A 45 -36.99 10.98 9.67
N ILE A 46 -38.32 11.10 9.58
CA ILE A 46 -39.01 12.39 9.74
C ILE A 46 -38.85 12.90 11.17
N GLU A 47 -39.01 12.04 12.18
CA GLU A 47 -38.77 12.39 13.58
C GLU A 47 -37.35 12.93 13.81
N LEU A 48 -36.33 12.20 13.35
CA LEU A 48 -34.93 12.60 13.49
C LEU A 48 -34.64 13.91 12.74
N LEU A 49 -35.21 14.06 11.56
CA LEU A 49 -35.05 15.27 10.75
C LEU A 49 -35.69 16.48 11.43
N GLU A 50 -36.88 16.34 12.01
CA GLU A 50 -37.58 17.40 12.75
C GLU A 50 -36.93 17.73 14.09
N ALA A 51 -36.27 16.76 14.73
CA ALA A 51 -35.50 16.94 15.96
C ALA A 51 -34.09 17.50 15.73
N ASP A 52 -33.66 17.66 14.48
CA ASP A 52 -32.28 17.99 14.09
C ASP A 52 -31.24 17.01 14.69
N ASP A 53 -31.63 15.75 14.89
CA ASP A 53 -30.77 14.66 15.38
C ASP A 53 -30.18 13.90 14.18
N TYR A 54 -29.08 14.44 13.68
CA TYR A 54 -28.41 13.94 12.48
C TYR A 54 -27.46 12.76 12.75
N ASP A 55 -27.08 12.53 14.01
CA ASP A 55 -26.12 11.49 14.41
C ASP A 55 -26.69 10.08 14.21
N GLN A 56 -28.00 9.93 14.34
CA GLN A 56 -28.71 8.67 14.11
C GLN A 56 -29.15 8.45 12.66
N MET A 57 -28.79 9.38 11.76
CA MET A 57 -29.19 9.32 10.34
C MET A 57 -28.07 8.79 9.44
N PRO A 58 -28.40 8.38 8.19
CA PRO A 58 -27.39 8.01 7.21
C PRO A 58 -26.45 9.17 6.85
N GLU A 59 -25.45 8.89 6.01
CA GLU A 59 -24.48 9.89 5.53
C GLU A 59 -25.10 11.26 5.19
N PRO A 60 -24.42 12.39 5.49
CA PRO A 60 -24.96 13.75 5.30
C PRO A 60 -25.47 14.07 3.89
N VAL A 61 -25.00 13.33 2.88
CA VAL A 61 -25.50 13.44 1.50
C VAL A 61 -26.98 13.05 1.40
N PHE A 62 -27.40 12.00 2.12
CA PHE A 62 -28.79 11.56 2.17
C PHE A 62 -29.66 12.54 2.95
N ILE A 63 -29.15 13.07 4.07
CA ILE A 63 -29.85 14.07 4.89
C ILE A 63 -30.21 15.29 4.06
N LYS A 64 -29.26 15.80 3.26
CA LYS A 64 -29.55 16.89 2.30
C LYS A 64 -30.66 16.52 1.33
N GLY A 65 -30.67 15.28 0.84
CA GLY A 65 -31.75 14.76 -0.01
C GLY A 65 -33.11 14.80 0.70
N TYR A 66 -33.17 14.38 1.96
CA TYR A 66 -34.39 14.40 2.77
C TYR A 66 -34.89 15.81 3.04
N ILE A 67 -34.00 16.74 3.42
CA ILE A 67 -34.35 18.17 3.59
C ILE A 67 -34.95 18.74 2.31
N ARG A 68 -34.31 18.48 1.14
CA ARG A 68 -34.83 18.94 -0.15
C ARG A 68 -36.22 18.40 -0.46
N ALA A 69 -36.41 17.09 -0.30
CA ALA A 69 -37.67 16.43 -0.61
C ALA A 69 -38.79 16.92 0.31
N TYR A 70 -38.50 17.08 1.60
CA TYR A 70 -39.45 17.58 2.57
C TYR A 70 -39.81 19.04 2.34
N ALA A 71 -38.81 19.90 2.13
CA ALA A 71 -39.02 21.30 1.79
C ALA A 71 -39.89 21.46 0.53
N LYS A 72 -39.64 20.66 -0.51
CA LYS A 72 -40.44 20.64 -1.73
C LYS A 72 -41.88 20.21 -1.48
N LEU A 73 -42.11 19.19 -0.65
CA LEU A 73 -43.46 18.76 -0.26
C LEU A 73 -44.22 19.86 0.49
N LEU A 74 -43.52 20.60 1.35
CA LEU A 74 -44.10 21.71 2.10
C LEU A 74 -44.15 23.02 1.31
N GLY A 75 -43.53 23.09 0.12
CA GLY A 75 -43.49 24.30 -0.70
C GLY A 75 -42.68 25.44 -0.06
N VAL A 76 -41.66 25.10 0.74
CA VAL A 76 -40.76 26.08 1.37
C VAL A 76 -39.44 26.20 0.59
N PRO A 77 -38.78 27.36 0.61
CA PRO A 77 -37.51 27.55 -0.07
C PRO A 77 -36.45 26.62 0.50
N VAL A 78 -35.78 25.89 -0.40
CA VAL A 78 -34.83 24.82 -0.07
C VAL A 78 -33.46 25.40 0.30
N ASP A 79 -33.01 26.41 -0.44
CA ASP A 79 -31.64 26.92 -0.34
C ASP A 79 -31.28 27.44 1.06
N PRO A 80 -32.14 28.23 1.75
CA PRO A 80 -31.84 28.69 3.10
C PRO A 80 -31.69 27.55 4.10
N LEU A 81 -32.53 26.51 4.00
CA LEU A 81 -32.46 25.34 4.88
C LEU A 81 -31.15 24.57 4.70
N LEU A 82 -30.72 24.43 3.44
CA LEU A 82 -29.46 23.75 3.14
C LEU A 82 -28.23 24.56 3.53
N GLU A 83 -28.29 25.89 3.43
CA GLU A 83 -27.22 26.77 3.88
C GLU A 83 -26.98 26.62 5.39
N ILE A 84 -28.06 26.65 6.18
CA ILE A 84 -28.01 26.43 7.64
C ILE A 84 -27.52 25.01 7.94
N PHE A 85 -28.01 23.99 7.23
CA PHE A 85 -27.51 22.62 7.40
C PHE A 85 -26.00 22.49 7.10
N ASN A 86 -25.54 23.11 6.02
CA ASN A 86 -24.15 23.05 5.60
C ASN A 86 -23.21 23.76 6.59
N SER A 87 -23.62 24.88 7.17
CA SER A 87 -22.78 25.60 8.15
C SER A 87 -22.55 24.77 9.42
N MET A 88 -23.57 24.03 9.87
CA MET A 88 -23.46 23.11 11.02
C MET A 88 -22.55 21.90 10.70
N HIS A 89 -22.82 21.19 9.60
CA HIS A 89 -22.11 19.94 9.27
C HIS A 89 -20.71 20.12 8.66
N SER A 90 -20.41 21.27 8.04
CA SER A 90 -19.06 21.54 7.51
C SER A 90 -18.05 21.77 8.61
N THR A 91 -18.48 22.42 9.70
CA THR A 91 -17.66 22.69 10.89
C THR A 91 -17.28 21.39 11.58
N GLU A 92 -18.25 20.49 11.77
CA GLU A 92 -18.06 19.18 12.42
C GLU A 92 -17.14 18.26 11.61
N ARG A 93 -17.36 18.10 10.30
CA ARG A 93 -16.44 17.30 9.46
C ARG A 93 -15.04 17.88 9.39
N LYS A 94 -14.87 19.21 9.47
CA LYS A 94 -13.54 19.82 9.50
C LYS A 94 -12.84 19.53 10.83
N LEU A 95 -13.57 19.59 11.95
CA LEU A 95 -13.07 19.23 13.26
C LEU A 95 -12.69 17.75 13.32
N GLU A 96 -13.58 16.84 12.93
CA GLU A 96 -13.27 15.41 12.87
C GLU A 96 -12.06 15.14 11.98
N LYS A 97 -12.01 15.67 10.75
CA LYS A 97 -10.86 15.47 9.86
C LYS A 97 -9.57 16.00 10.48
N ALA A 98 -9.60 17.13 11.19
CA ALA A 98 -8.43 17.64 11.89
C ALA A 98 -7.99 16.71 13.04
N LEU A 99 -8.94 16.11 13.76
CA LEU A 99 -8.67 15.12 14.81
C LEU A 99 -8.15 13.78 14.24
N TRP A 100 -8.70 13.31 13.13
CA TRP A 100 -8.20 12.11 12.45
C TRP A 100 -6.83 12.34 11.79
N GLN A 101 -6.56 13.54 11.29
CA GLN A 101 -5.24 13.92 10.76
C GLN A 101 -4.20 14.13 11.87
N SER A 102 -4.58 14.63 13.04
CA SER A 102 -3.65 14.73 14.17
C SER A 102 -3.29 13.35 14.76
N LYS A 103 -4.21 12.37 14.62
CA LYS A 103 -3.98 10.97 15.04
C LYS A 103 -3.30 10.10 13.97
N ARG A 104 -3.29 10.52 12.71
CA ARG A 104 -2.60 9.80 11.63
C ARG A 104 -1.10 10.09 11.71
N GLU A 105 -0.42 9.23 12.44
CA GLU A 105 0.98 8.83 12.34
C GLU A 105 1.86 9.79 11.52
N SER A 106 2.76 10.46 12.25
CA SER A 106 4.02 10.94 11.70
C SER A 106 4.68 9.80 10.92
N ASN A 107 4.60 9.84 9.59
CA ASN A 107 5.26 8.93 8.61
C ASN A 107 6.80 9.00 8.70
N LYS A 108 7.38 8.89 9.89
CA LYS A 108 8.83 8.76 10.09
C LYS A 108 9.32 7.43 9.52
N GLY A 109 8.50 6.38 9.56
CA GLY A 109 8.84 5.06 9.02
C GLY A 109 9.15 5.08 7.52
N GLU A 110 8.30 5.69 6.70
CA GLU A 110 8.49 5.72 5.23
C GLU A 110 9.76 6.49 4.82
N ARG A 111 10.06 7.58 5.52
CA ARG A 111 11.28 8.37 5.26
C ARG A 111 12.54 7.59 5.63
N THR A 112 12.53 6.88 6.77
CA THR A 112 13.65 6.04 7.19
C THR A 112 13.87 4.87 6.23
N VAL A 113 12.80 4.23 5.75
CA VAL A 113 12.90 3.15 4.76
C VAL A 113 13.52 3.68 3.48
N ARG A 114 13.05 4.81 2.92
CA ARG A 114 13.64 5.40 1.69
C ARG A 114 15.11 5.75 1.84
N ILE A 115 15.51 6.29 3.00
CA ILE A 115 16.93 6.60 3.30
C ILE A 115 17.76 5.30 3.33
N LEU A 116 17.25 4.26 4.01
CA LEU A 116 17.93 2.98 4.10
C LEU A 116 18.08 2.31 2.73
N THR A 117 17.03 2.32 1.89
CA THR A 117 17.10 1.77 0.54
C THR A 117 18.10 2.53 -0.33
N GLY A 118 18.16 3.86 -0.20
CA GLY A 118 19.15 4.69 -0.89
C GLY A 118 20.58 4.34 -0.49
N LEU A 119 20.84 4.17 0.80
CA LEU A 119 22.17 3.80 1.31
C LEU A 119 22.61 2.42 0.80
N ILE A 120 21.71 1.44 0.81
CA ILE A 120 22.00 0.09 0.29
C ILE A 120 22.32 0.13 -1.19
N ALA A 121 21.57 0.89 -1.99
CA ALA A 121 21.82 1.04 -3.41
C ALA A 121 23.18 1.69 -3.70
N VAL A 122 23.54 2.74 -2.97
CA VAL A 122 24.86 3.40 -3.09
C VAL A 122 25.98 2.44 -2.72
N ALA A 123 25.84 1.70 -1.62
CA ALA A 123 26.83 0.71 -1.20
C ALA A 123 27.04 -0.39 -2.26
N ALA A 124 25.97 -0.85 -2.91
CA ALA A 124 26.04 -1.83 -3.98
C ALA A 124 26.81 -1.29 -5.20
N VAL A 125 26.56 -0.04 -5.61
CA VAL A 125 27.29 0.59 -6.72
C VAL A 125 28.78 0.73 -6.41
N VAL A 126 29.13 1.13 -5.18
CA VAL A 126 30.53 1.23 -4.75
C VAL A 126 31.22 -0.14 -4.76
N ALA A 127 30.55 -1.19 -4.26
CA ALA A 127 31.08 -2.54 -4.27
C ALA A 127 31.34 -3.06 -5.69
N VAL A 128 30.43 -2.80 -6.64
CA VAL A 128 30.61 -3.14 -8.06
C VAL A 128 31.79 -2.38 -8.67
N GLY A 129 31.95 -1.09 -8.35
CA GLY A 129 33.08 -0.28 -8.80
C GLY A 129 34.43 -0.83 -8.32
N ILE A 130 34.53 -1.19 -7.03
CA ILE A 130 35.75 -1.79 -6.46
C ILE A 130 36.05 -3.15 -7.11
N TRP A 131 35.01 -3.97 -7.36
CA TRP A 131 35.17 -5.27 -8.01
C TRP A 131 35.77 -5.13 -9.43
N TRP A 132 35.33 -4.13 -10.20
CA TRP A 132 35.89 -3.85 -11.54
C TRP A 132 37.35 -3.41 -11.50
N GLN A 133 37.76 -2.70 -10.45
CA GLN A 133 39.14 -2.25 -10.30
C GLN A 133 40.06 -3.42 -9.95
N LYS A 134 39.67 -4.27 -9.00
CA LYS A 134 40.44 -5.49 -8.67
C LYS A 134 40.53 -6.48 -9.84
N ASN A 135 39.56 -6.47 -10.75
CA ASN A 135 39.56 -7.34 -11.93
C ASN A 135 40.43 -6.80 -13.09
N LYS A 136 40.88 -5.53 -13.05
CA LYS A 136 41.79 -4.94 -14.04
C LYS A 136 43.28 -5.17 -13.73
N ASP A 137 43.62 -5.48 -12.48
CA ASP A 137 45.01 -5.65 -12.05
C ASP A 137 45.57 -7.07 -12.36
N SER A 138 44.73 -8.00 -12.83
CA SER A 138 45.11 -9.40 -13.09
C SER A 138 45.75 -9.68 -14.46
N THR A 139 45.94 -8.69 -15.34
CA THR A 139 46.39 -8.91 -16.74
C THR A 139 47.77 -8.37 -17.11
N GLN A 140 48.63 -7.96 -16.15
CA GLN A 140 49.94 -7.35 -16.46
C GLN A 140 51.14 -7.87 -15.63
N ILE A 141 51.21 -9.18 -15.30
CA ILE A 141 52.38 -9.76 -14.58
C ILE A 141 53.22 -10.73 -15.45
N PHE A 142 52.77 -11.13 -16.65
CA PHE A 142 53.48 -12.16 -17.46
C PHE A 142 53.87 -11.74 -18.88
N SER A 143 54.35 -10.50 -19.11
CA SER A 143 54.74 -10.09 -20.48
C SER A 143 56.01 -9.25 -20.61
N ALA A 144 57.00 -9.46 -19.74
CA ALA A 144 58.31 -8.81 -19.91
C ALA A 144 59.49 -9.61 -19.33
N LYS A 145 59.61 -10.91 -19.63
CA LYS A 145 60.90 -11.60 -19.53
C LYS A 145 60.90 -12.87 -20.37
N ASN A 146 61.11 -12.76 -21.68
CA ASN A 146 61.61 -13.85 -22.53
C ASN A 146 62.04 -13.32 -23.91
N ALA A 147 63.35 -13.09 -24.06
CA ALA A 147 64.17 -13.40 -25.24
C ALA A 147 65.63 -12.98 -24.94
N PRO A 148 66.66 -13.64 -25.51
CA PRO A 148 66.95 -15.07 -25.49
C PRO A 148 68.35 -15.34 -24.90
N VAL A 149 68.48 -16.39 -24.10
CA VAL A 149 69.77 -17.05 -23.82
C VAL A 149 69.48 -18.55 -23.83
N VAL A 150 70.45 -19.35 -24.24
CA VAL A 150 70.45 -20.83 -24.30
C VAL A 150 70.08 -21.41 -25.69
N ALA A 151 70.98 -21.22 -26.64
CA ALA A 151 71.47 -22.39 -27.37
C ALA A 151 72.20 -23.29 -26.36
N GLU A 152 72.11 -24.62 -26.50
CA GLU A 152 72.95 -25.64 -25.81
C GLU A 152 72.27 -26.60 -24.80
N GLN A 153 71.04 -27.08 -24.98
CA GLN A 153 70.56 -28.32 -24.29
C GLN A 153 69.57 -29.15 -25.13
N ALA A 154 70.00 -29.67 -26.28
CA ALA A 154 69.18 -30.54 -27.14
C ALA A 154 69.64 -32.02 -27.18
N SER A 155 70.56 -32.46 -26.31
CA SER A 155 71.20 -33.79 -26.44
C SER A 155 70.93 -34.78 -25.29
N LYS A 156 70.21 -34.43 -24.21
CA LYS A 156 70.00 -35.35 -23.06
C LYS A 156 68.60 -35.96 -22.95
N THR A 157 67.59 -35.41 -23.62
CA THR A 157 66.19 -35.82 -23.42
C THR A 157 65.81 -37.12 -24.17
N GLU A 158 66.51 -37.48 -25.24
CA GLU A 158 66.12 -38.61 -26.09
C GLU A 158 66.53 -39.99 -25.50
N ALA A 159 67.57 -40.03 -24.67
CA ALA A 159 68.08 -41.27 -24.06
C ALA A 159 67.24 -41.74 -22.84
N GLU A 160 66.61 -40.82 -22.11
CA GLU A 160 65.79 -41.13 -20.94
C GLU A 160 64.40 -41.71 -21.32
N ILE A 161 63.85 -41.26 -22.46
CA ILE A 161 62.56 -41.73 -22.97
C ILE A 161 62.65 -43.19 -23.44
N ARG A 162 63.78 -43.64 -24.00
CA ARG A 162 63.93 -45.02 -24.48
C ARG A 162 64.08 -46.06 -23.36
N LEU A 163 64.62 -45.66 -22.20
CA LEU A 163 64.83 -46.55 -21.06
C LEU A 163 63.52 -46.84 -20.30
N THR A 164 62.63 -45.84 -20.26
CA THR A 164 61.31 -45.96 -19.61
C THR A 164 60.37 -46.89 -20.38
N ASP A 165 60.46 -46.90 -21.72
CA ASP A 165 59.58 -47.73 -22.57
C ASP A 165 59.89 -49.23 -22.49
N LEU A 166 61.18 -49.60 -22.44
CA LEU A 166 61.63 -50.99 -22.26
C LEU A 166 61.25 -51.56 -20.88
N SER A 167 61.30 -50.71 -19.85
CA SER A 167 60.92 -51.09 -18.49
C SER A 167 59.42 -51.38 -18.38
N LYS A 168 58.59 -50.62 -19.09
CA LYS A 168 57.13 -50.76 -19.10
C LYS A 168 56.66 -51.99 -19.89
N MET A 169 57.35 -52.37 -20.96
CA MET A 169 57.05 -53.62 -21.67
C MET A 169 57.38 -54.86 -20.84
N ARG A 170 58.47 -54.86 -20.07
CA ARG A 170 58.83 -56.00 -19.22
C ARG A 170 57.83 -56.25 -18.08
N SER A 171 57.19 -55.21 -17.54
CA SER A 171 56.21 -55.39 -16.46
C SER A 171 54.85 -55.93 -16.93
N MET A 172 54.58 -55.99 -18.24
CA MET A 172 53.35 -56.56 -18.79
C MET A 172 53.43 -58.06 -19.10
N LEU A 173 54.62 -58.66 -19.10
CA LEU A 173 54.82 -60.09 -19.41
C LEU A 173 54.88 -61.01 -18.18
N THR A 174 54.68 -60.50 -16.96
CA THR A 174 54.66 -61.32 -15.74
C THR A 174 53.23 -61.56 -15.26
N PRO A 175 52.65 -62.76 -15.45
CA PRO A 175 51.29 -63.05 -14.98
C PRO A 175 51.29 -63.30 -13.47
N ASN A 176 50.58 -62.45 -12.72
CA ASN A 176 50.25 -62.69 -11.31
C ASN A 176 48.90 -63.45 -11.23
N ASN A 177 48.96 -64.77 -11.29
CA ASN A 177 47.78 -65.64 -11.33
C ASN A 177 47.09 -65.70 -9.95
N SER A 178 45.95 -65.02 -9.82
CA SER A 178 45.05 -65.12 -8.67
C SER A 178 43.99 -66.20 -8.93
N GLN A 179 43.72 -66.98 -7.89
CA GLN A 179 42.86 -68.15 -7.84
C GLN A 179 41.44 -67.94 -8.42
N ILE A 180 40.96 -68.99 -9.08
CA ILE A 180 39.64 -69.17 -9.72
C ILE A 180 38.60 -69.63 -8.67
N THR A 181 37.52 -68.85 -8.53
CA THR A 181 36.04 -69.13 -8.50
C THR A 181 35.51 -70.55 -8.16
N PRO A 182 34.22 -70.76 -7.71
CA PRO A 182 33.01 -70.02 -8.14
C PRO A 182 31.87 -69.77 -7.13
N LEU A 183 31.04 -68.78 -7.46
CA LEU A 183 29.63 -68.62 -7.04
C LEU A 183 28.70 -69.34 -8.06
N GLU A 184 27.44 -69.55 -7.65
CA GLU A 184 26.26 -70.05 -8.40
C GLU A 184 25.95 -71.57 -8.27
N THR A 185 24.71 -72.04 -8.07
CA THR A 185 23.36 -71.56 -8.43
C THR A 185 22.27 -72.21 -7.53
N LYS A 186 21.06 -71.60 -7.55
CA LYS A 186 19.68 -72.20 -7.44
C LYS A 186 19.29 -72.98 -6.17
N GLY A 187 18.07 -72.91 -5.66
CA GLY A 187 16.78 -72.43 -6.16
C GLY A 187 15.69 -73.22 -5.42
N GLY A 188 14.55 -72.58 -5.11
CA GLY A 188 13.43 -73.18 -4.38
C GLY A 188 12.72 -72.17 -3.51
#